data_AF-A0A847VMD9-F1
#
_entry.id   AF-A0A847VMD9-F1
#
_cell.length_a   1.000
_cell.length_b   1.000
_cell.length_c   1.000
_cell.angle_alpha   90.00
_cell.angle_beta   90.00
_cell.angle_gamma   90.00
#
_symmetry.space_group_name_H-M   'P 1'
#
loop_
_entity.id
_entity.type
_entity.pdbx_description
1 polymer ?
#
loop_
_entity_poly.entity_id
_entity_poly.type
_entity_poly.pdbx_seq_one_letter_code
_entity_poly.pdbx_strand_id
1 'polypeptide(L)'
;MARVDRALAALQVQGTRYTPDEQARHPRPTGGAAARELLRSDPDAALAELVDVIHECGTLADWARLRGLAYTTARAWVAADAHRAAEYEAARDDRLLRLADDVVRIADESTARTGAEFARDRARMRSRMILAERTMPGRFGRRMTEVHERAAAAARARKAHAETLARPGYPGRNRGTNRGTKRRLHASSCANRPPPPP
;
A
#
# COMPACT_ATOMS: atom_id res chain seq x y z
N MET A 1 36.97 -10.45 0.44
CA MET A 1 35.58 -10.70 0.00
C MET A 1 34.52 -10.46 1.09
N ALA A 2 34.81 -10.61 2.39
CA ALA A 2 33.82 -10.49 3.49
C ALA A 2 33.16 -9.10 3.73
N ARG A 3 33.62 -8.01 3.11
CA ARG A 3 33.06 -6.65 3.31
C ARG A 3 31.82 -6.36 2.45
N VAL A 4 31.72 -7.01 1.30
CA VAL A 4 30.61 -6.84 0.35
C VAL A 4 29.36 -7.54 0.87
N ASP A 5 29.51 -8.70 1.51
CA ASP A 5 28.40 -9.46 2.11
C ASP A 5 27.71 -8.71 3.27
N ARG A 6 28.47 -7.92 4.05
CA ARG A 6 27.92 -7.12 5.16
C ARG A 6 27.17 -5.89 4.67
N ALA A 7 27.60 -5.29 3.57
CA ALA A 7 26.91 -4.17 2.93
C ALA A 7 25.63 -4.64 2.21
N LEU A 8 25.66 -5.83 1.60
CA LEU A 8 24.47 -6.49 1.07
C LEU A 8 23.49 -6.86 2.19
N ALA A 9 23.97 -7.36 3.34
CA ALA A 9 23.14 -7.65 4.52
C ALA A 9 22.50 -6.39 5.14
N ALA A 10 23.20 -5.26 5.16
CA ALA A 10 22.68 -3.99 5.64
C ALA A 10 21.66 -3.33 4.67
N LEU A 11 21.71 -3.68 3.38
CA LEU A 11 20.70 -3.30 2.39
C LEU A 11 19.43 -4.16 2.46
N GLN A 12 19.41 -5.22 3.28
CA GLN A 12 18.23 -6.08 3.49
C GLN A 12 17.28 -5.54 4.56
N VAL A 13 17.43 -4.27 4.94
CA VAL A 13 16.47 -3.58 5.78
C VAL A 13 15.21 -3.32 4.94
N GLN A 14 14.26 -4.27 5.07
CA GLN A 14 12.85 -4.23 4.67
C GLN A 14 12.55 -4.17 3.16
N GLY A 15 12.94 -5.23 2.45
CA GLY A 15 12.38 -5.56 1.15
C GLY A 15 12.63 -7.03 0.85
N THR A 16 11.61 -7.86 1.05
CA THR A 16 11.55 -9.29 0.69
C THR A 16 12.66 -10.19 1.23
N ARG A 17 12.52 -10.58 2.48
CA ARG A 17 12.75 -11.97 2.85
C ARG A 17 11.51 -12.42 3.58
N TYR A 18 10.80 -13.40 3.01
CA TYR A 18 9.88 -14.21 3.78
C TYR A 18 10.59 -14.60 5.08
N THR A 19 10.05 -14.16 6.21
CA THR A 19 10.48 -14.61 7.53
C THR A 19 10.44 -16.14 7.56
N PRO A 20 11.26 -16.79 8.41
CA PRO A 20 11.20 -18.25 8.56
C PRO A 20 9.77 -18.77 8.79
N ASP A 21 8.93 -18.00 9.49
CA ASP A 21 7.51 -18.26 9.69
C ASP A 21 6.67 -18.18 8.41
N GLU A 22 6.87 -17.17 7.56
CA GLU A 22 6.14 -17.08 6.28
C GLU A 22 6.62 -18.15 5.29
N GLN A 23 7.89 -18.58 5.37
CA GLN A 23 8.38 -19.77 4.65
C GLN A 23 7.76 -21.07 5.16
N ALA A 24 7.32 -21.12 6.41
CA ALA A 24 6.67 -22.30 6.99
C ALA A 24 5.19 -22.41 6.61
N ARG A 25 4.53 -21.29 6.27
CA ARG A 25 3.13 -21.26 5.80
C ARG A 25 2.93 -21.80 4.40
N HIS A 26 3.97 -21.79 3.58
CA HIS A 26 3.97 -22.38 2.24
C HIS A 26 4.82 -23.66 2.26
N PRO A 27 4.22 -24.85 2.46
CA PRO A 27 4.97 -26.10 2.46
C PRO A 27 5.71 -26.21 1.13
N ARG A 28 7.05 -26.30 1.18
CA ARG A 28 7.87 -26.49 -0.01
C ARG A 28 7.39 -27.76 -0.71
N PRO A 29 6.84 -27.70 -1.94
CA PRO A 29 6.60 -28.92 -2.69
C PRO A 29 7.98 -29.54 -2.93
N THR A 30 8.16 -30.74 -2.41
CA THR A 30 9.34 -31.59 -2.61
C THR A 30 9.37 -32.03 -4.08
N GLY A 31 9.85 -31.15 -4.94
CA GLY A 31 10.14 -31.44 -6.34
C GLY A 31 9.30 -30.63 -7.34
N GLY A 32 9.98 -30.12 -8.37
CA GLY A 32 9.33 -29.38 -9.47
C GLY A 32 8.29 -30.18 -10.26
N ALA A 33 8.13 -31.49 -10.02
CA ALA A 33 7.06 -32.30 -10.59
C ALA A 33 5.68 -31.94 -10.00
N ALA A 34 5.56 -31.85 -8.67
CA ALA A 34 4.31 -31.46 -8.00
C ALA A 34 3.92 -30.01 -8.34
N ALA A 35 4.90 -29.12 -8.46
CA ALA A 35 4.66 -27.75 -8.89
C ALA A 35 4.19 -27.68 -10.35
N ARG A 36 4.78 -28.47 -11.26
CA ARG A 36 4.29 -28.57 -12.66
C ARG A 36 2.89 -29.17 -12.75
N GLU A 37 2.56 -30.09 -11.85
CA GLU A 37 1.20 -30.63 -11.75
C GLU A 37 0.22 -29.53 -11.35
N LEU A 38 0.52 -28.76 -10.30
CA LEU A 38 -0.29 -27.63 -9.87
C LEU A 38 -0.51 -26.59 -10.98
N LEU A 39 0.55 -26.25 -11.75
CA LEU A 39 0.43 -25.35 -12.91
C LEU A 39 -0.53 -25.85 -13.99
N ARG A 40 -0.79 -27.17 -14.03
CA ARG A 40 -1.65 -27.83 -15.02
C ARG A 40 -3.06 -28.08 -14.47
N SER A 41 -3.15 -28.51 -13.20
CA SER A 41 -4.41 -28.89 -12.57
C SER A 41 -5.21 -27.69 -12.07
N ASP A 42 -4.52 -26.62 -11.64
CA ASP A 42 -5.16 -25.38 -11.16
C ASP A 42 -4.34 -24.14 -11.53
N PRO A 43 -4.42 -23.71 -12.81
CA PRO A 43 -3.66 -22.56 -13.29
C PRO A 43 -4.11 -21.23 -12.67
N ASP A 44 -5.37 -21.10 -12.26
CA ASP A 44 -5.94 -19.86 -11.70
C ASP A 44 -5.48 -19.64 -10.26
N ALA A 45 -5.49 -20.69 -9.43
CA ALA A 45 -4.93 -20.59 -8.08
C ALA A 45 -3.41 -20.31 -8.12
N ALA A 46 -2.69 -20.90 -9.08
CA ALA A 46 -1.28 -20.62 -9.29
C ALA A 46 -1.03 -19.17 -9.71
N LEU A 47 -1.92 -18.58 -10.54
CA LEU A 47 -1.83 -17.19 -10.96
C LEU A 47 -2.11 -16.24 -9.79
N ALA A 48 -3.15 -16.50 -9.00
CA ALA A 48 -3.49 -15.70 -7.83
C ALA A 48 -2.31 -15.64 -6.83
N GLU A 49 -1.69 -16.78 -6.52
CA GLU A 49 -0.51 -16.82 -5.65
C GLU A 49 0.67 -16.04 -6.23
N LEU A 50 0.91 -16.12 -7.54
CA LEU A 50 1.94 -15.33 -8.20
C LEU A 50 1.67 -13.83 -8.04
N VAL A 51 0.43 -13.39 -8.28
CA VAL A 51 0.02 -11.99 -8.13
C VAL A 51 0.25 -11.50 -6.71
N ASP A 52 -0.11 -12.29 -5.70
CA ASP A 52 0.15 -11.97 -4.29
C ASP A 52 1.64 -11.81 -3.99
N VAL A 53 2.48 -12.73 -4.49
CA VAL A 53 3.94 -12.60 -4.34
C VAL A 53 4.45 -11.29 -4.96
N ILE A 54 3.96 -10.90 -6.14
CA ILE A 54 4.37 -9.64 -6.78
C ILE A 54 3.92 -8.43 -5.95
N HIS A 55 2.71 -8.48 -5.39
CA HIS A 55 2.17 -7.45 -4.52
C HIS A 55 2.95 -7.30 -3.19
N GLU A 56 3.46 -8.40 -2.65
CA GLU A 56 4.33 -8.43 -1.46
C GLU A 56 5.80 -8.11 -1.79
N CYS A 57 6.04 -7.47 -2.93
CA CYS A 57 7.35 -7.08 -3.45
C CYS A 57 8.26 -8.24 -3.90
N GLY A 58 7.79 -9.48 -3.93
CA GLY A 58 8.51 -10.62 -4.50
C GLY A 58 8.68 -10.52 -6.02
N THR A 59 9.41 -11.45 -6.60
CA THR A 59 9.60 -11.56 -8.05
C THR A 59 9.09 -12.88 -8.57
N LEU A 60 8.91 -12.99 -9.90
CA LEU A 60 8.63 -14.28 -10.54
C LEU A 60 9.70 -15.33 -10.18
N ALA A 61 10.95 -14.92 -9.97
CA ALA A 61 12.02 -15.81 -9.55
C ALA A 61 11.85 -16.30 -8.10
N ASP A 62 11.32 -15.45 -7.21
CA ASP A 62 11.04 -15.83 -5.83
C ASP A 62 9.85 -16.80 -5.76
N TRP A 63 8.77 -16.51 -6.49
CA TRP A 63 7.65 -17.42 -6.64
C TRP A 63 8.08 -18.78 -7.23
N ALA A 64 8.90 -18.77 -8.29
CA ALA A 64 9.44 -19.99 -8.86
C ALA A 64 10.27 -20.77 -7.84
N ARG A 65 11.12 -20.08 -7.05
CA ARG A 65 11.94 -20.71 -6.00
C ARG A 65 11.09 -21.34 -4.89
N LEU A 66 10.04 -20.64 -4.43
CA LEU A 66 9.13 -21.15 -3.39
C LEU A 66 8.48 -22.48 -3.82
N ARG A 67 8.18 -22.61 -5.11
CA ARG A 67 7.59 -23.82 -5.71
C ARG A 67 8.61 -24.84 -6.24
N GLY A 68 9.90 -24.62 -6.09
CA GLY A 68 10.93 -25.51 -6.65
C GLY A 68 10.91 -25.60 -8.18
N LEU A 69 10.43 -24.55 -8.85
CA LEU A 69 10.40 -24.41 -10.31
C LEU A 69 11.65 -23.69 -10.81
N ALA A 70 12.16 -24.11 -11.97
CA ALA A 70 13.11 -23.29 -12.71
C ALA A 70 12.43 -21.99 -13.17
N TYR A 71 13.14 -20.87 -13.06
CA TYR A 71 12.63 -19.56 -13.49
C TYR A 71 12.12 -19.57 -14.95
N THR A 72 12.85 -20.25 -15.85
CA THR A 72 12.47 -20.38 -17.26
C THR A 72 11.13 -21.09 -17.44
N THR A 73 10.83 -22.10 -16.62
CA THR A 73 9.54 -22.80 -16.61
C THR A 73 8.40 -21.88 -16.17
N ALA A 74 8.60 -21.15 -15.06
CA ALA A 74 7.60 -20.19 -14.58
C ALA A 74 7.33 -19.08 -15.61
N ARG A 75 8.39 -18.55 -16.22
CA ARG A 75 8.28 -17.55 -17.30
C ARG A 75 7.54 -18.09 -18.52
N ALA A 76 7.87 -19.30 -18.97
CA ALA A 76 7.20 -19.92 -20.11
C ALA A 76 5.71 -20.17 -19.82
N TRP A 77 5.37 -20.59 -18.60
CA TRP A 77 3.99 -20.81 -18.20
C TRP A 77 3.14 -19.52 -18.20
N VAL A 78 3.68 -18.41 -17.69
CA VAL A 78 3.00 -17.09 -17.77
C VAL A 78 2.81 -16.68 -19.22
N ALA A 79 3.86 -16.80 -20.06
CA ALA A 79 3.82 -16.37 -21.45
C ALA A 79 2.95 -17.24 -22.37
N ALA A 80 2.65 -18.49 -21.97
CA ALA A 80 1.85 -19.42 -22.75
C ALA A 80 0.36 -19.06 -22.80
N ASP A 81 -0.11 -18.11 -21.98
CA ASP A 81 -1.51 -17.69 -21.94
C ASP A 81 -1.63 -16.17 -21.81
N ALA A 82 -2.49 -15.58 -22.64
CA ALA A 82 -2.62 -14.13 -22.72
C ALA A 82 -3.24 -13.52 -21.45
N HIS A 83 -4.17 -14.22 -20.80
CA HIS A 83 -4.79 -13.75 -19.56
C HIS A 83 -3.77 -13.77 -18.42
N ARG A 84 -3.02 -14.87 -18.25
CA ARG A 84 -1.93 -14.95 -17.26
C ARG A 84 -0.87 -13.88 -17.46
N ALA A 85 -0.48 -13.63 -18.72
CA ALA A 85 0.48 -12.59 -19.04
C ALA A 85 -0.05 -11.18 -18.67
N ALA A 86 -1.33 -10.91 -18.95
CA ALA A 86 -1.98 -9.64 -18.63
C ALA A 86 -2.09 -9.42 -17.12
N GLU A 87 -2.56 -10.40 -16.35
CA GLU A 87 -2.68 -10.33 -14.89
C GLU A 87 -1.30 -10.14 -14.23
N TYR A 88 -0.28 -10.85 -14.71
CA TYR A 88 1.09 -10.69 -14.21
C TYR A 88 1.66 -9.29 -14.53
N GLU A 89 1.37 -8.71 -15.70
CA GLU A 89 1.77 -7.33 -16.03
C GLU A 89 1.01 -6.33 -15.15
N ALA A 90 -0.30 -6.51 -14.97
CA ALA A 90 -1.13 -5.66 -14.12
C ALA A 90 -0.62 -5.64 -12.66
N ALA A 91 -0.30 -6.80 -12.09
CA ALA A 91 0.27 -6.89 -10.74
C ALA A 91 1.61 -6.13 -10.60
N ARG A 92 2.44 -6.13 -11.65
CA ARG A 92 3.69 -5.35 -11.67
C ARG A 92 3.43 -3.86 -11.79
N ASP A 93 2.43 -3.46 -12.57
CA ASP A 93 1.97 -2.06 -12.67
C ASP A 93 1.43 -1.55 -11.33
N ASP A 94 0.59 -2.33 -10.64
CA ASP A 94 0.04 -1.99 -9.32
C ASP A 94 1.12 -1.88 -8.26
N ARG A 95 2.09 -2.80 -8.27
CA ARG A 95 3.28 -2.70 -7.42
C ARG A 95 4.03 -1.39 -7.66
N LEU A 96 4.18 -0.97 -8.91
CA LEU A 96 4.88 0.25 -9.26
C LEU A 96 4.19 1.49 -8.68
N LEU A 97 2.85 1.52 -8.72
CA LEU A 97 2.05 2.58 -8.10
C LEU A 97 2.25 2.62 -6.59
N ARG A 98 2.17 1.46 -5.91
CA ARG A 98 2.43 1.39 -4.47
C ARG A 98 3.81 1.89 -4.11
N LEU A 99 4.85 1.53 -4.87
CA LEU A 99 6.21 2.00 -4.64
C LEU A 99 6.35 3.51 -4.81
N ALA A 100 5.63 4.09 -5.79
CA ALA A 100 5.59 5.53 -5.99
C ALA A 100 4.93 6.25 -4.81
N ASP A 101 3.76 5.77 -4.35
CA ASP A 101 3.06 6.31 -3.18
C ASP A 101 3.93 6.20 -1.92
N ASP A 102 4.63 5.08 -1.75
CA ASP A 102 5.52 4.86 -0.62
C ASP A 102 6.72 5.84 -0.61
N VAL A 103 7.25 6.18 -1.79
CA VAL A 103 8.29 7.18 -1.95
C VAL A 103 7.78 8.56 -1.55
N VAL A 104 6.60 8.96 -2.03
CA VAL A 104 5.96 10.24 -1.67
C VAL A 104 5.71 10.30 -0.17
N ARG A 105 5.11 9.26 0.41
CA ARG A 105 4.85 9.17 1.85
C ARG A 105 6.13 9.31 2.67
N ILE A 106 7.21 8.62 2.29
CA ILE A 106 8.50 8.75 2.99
C ILE A 106 9.07 10.16 2.85
N ALA A 107 8.97 10.78 1.66
CA ALA A 107 9.43 12.14 1.46
C ALA A 107 8.67 13.14 2.36
N ASP A 108 7.34 13.02 2.43
CA ASP A 108 6.49 13.84 3.29
C ASP A 108 6.80 13.62 4.79
N GLU A 109 6.98 12.38 5.22
CA GLU A 109 7.38 12.06 6.61
C GLU A 109 8.78 12.57 6.97
N SER A 110 9.65 12.73 5.96
CA SER A 110 11.04 13.16 6.14
C SER A 110 11.19 14.66 6.31
N THR A 111 10.20 15.49 5.93
CA THR A 111 10.34 16.95 5.91
C THR A 111 10.61 17.56 7.29
N ALA A 112 10.22 16.87 8.36
CA ALA A 112 10.44 17.31 9.74
C ALA A 112 11.65 16.63 10.42
N ARG A 113 12.32 15.67 9.75
CA ARG A 113 13.40 14.86 10.34
C ARG A 113 14.77 15.39 9.96
N THR A 114 15.76 15.20 10.83
CA THR A 114 17.14 15.63 10.59
C THR A 114 18.16 14.53 10.95
N GLY A 115 19.43 14.74 10.58
CA GLY A 115 20.53 13.85 10.96
C GLY A 115 20.34 12.39 10.50
N ALA A 116 20.52 11.45 11.43
CA ALA A 116 20.49 10.02 11.15
C ALA A 116 19.10 9.50 10.74
N GLU A 117 18.01 10.16 11.17
CA GLU A 117 16.64 9.80 10.79
C GLU A 117 16.39 10.11 9.32
N PHE A 118 16.69 11.34 8.91
CA PHE A 118 16.61 11.76 7.52
C PHE A 118 17.48 10.89 6.60
N ALA A 119 18.69 10.53 7.04
CA ALA A 119 19.57 9.64 6.27
C ALA A 119 18.96 8.24 6.07
N ARG A 120 18.30 7.68 7.11
CA ARG A 120 17.58 6.39 7.00
C ARG A 120 16.41 6.49 6.04
N ASP A 121 15.60 7.53 6.13
CA ASP A 121 14.45 7.70 5.25
C ASP A 121 14.87 7.92 3.79
N ARG A 122 15.93 8.69 3.55
CA ARG A 122 16.54 8.84 2.22
C ARG A 122 17.02 7.49 1.66
N ALA A 123 17.63 6.64 2.49
CA ALA A 123 18.03 5.29 2.08
C ALA A 123 16.81 4.43 1.72
N ARG A 124 15.75 4.45 2.54
CA ARG A 124 14.48 3.73 2.28
C ARG A 124 13.80 4.17 0.99
N MET A 125 13.79 5.48 0.72
CA MET A 125 13.28 6.06 -0.51
C MET A 125 14.10 5.59 -1.72
N ARG A 126 15.43 5.69 -1.64
CA ARG A 126 16.32 5.25 -2.72
C ARG A 126 16.17 3.76 -3.03
N SER A 127 16.01 2.91 -2.01
CA SER A 127 15.76 1.48 -2.20
C SER A 127 14.46 1.21 -2.97
N ARG A 128 13.38 1.95 -2.67
CA ARG A 128 12.11 1.84 -3.40
C ARG A 128 12.23 2.29 -4.85
N MET A 129 12.92 3.40 -5.10
CA MET A 129 13.19 3.87 -6.46
C MET A 129 13.99 2.85 -7.27
N ILE A 130 15.03 2.24 -6.67
CA ILE A 130 15.82 1.17 -7.32
C ILE A 130 14.94 -0.05 -7.61
N LEU A 131 14.07 -0.42 -6.67
CA LEU A 131 13.18 -1.57 -6.83
C LEU A 131 12.15 -1.32 -7.94
N ALA A 132 11.64 -0.10 -8.03
CA ALA A 132 10.69 0.32 -9.05
C ALA A 132 11.32 0.31 -10.45
N GLU A 133 12.54 0.85 -10.60
CA GLU A 133 13.28 0.82 -11.86
C GLU A 133 13.60 -0.62 -12.31
N ARG A 134 13.91 -1.50 -11.35
CA ARG A 134 14.11 -2.94 -11.64
C ARG A 134 12.81 -3.67 -11.98
N THR A 135 11.70 -3.23 -11.41
CA THR A 135 10.38 -3.82 -11.67
C THR A 135 9.97 -3.53 -13.10
N MET A 136 10.11 -2.28 -13.59
CA MET A 136 9.89 -1.94 -15.00
C MET A 136 10.79 -0.77 -15.44
N PRO A 137 11.89 -1.05 -16.14
CA PRO A 137 12.83 -0.03 -16.60
C PRO A 137 12.14 1.01 -17.49
N GLY A 138 12.38 2.30 -17.25
CA GLY A 138 11.85 3.41 -18.05
C GLY A 138 10.33 3.67 -17.96
N ARG A 139 9.55 2.81 -17.28
CA ARG A 139 8.14 3.10 -16.95
C ARG A 139 8.00 3.84 -15.61
N PHE A 140 8.91 3.61 -14.66
CA PHE A 140 8.82 4.24 -13.34
C PHE A 140 8.90 5.77 -13.39
N GLY A 141 9.83 6.33 -14.18
CA GLY A 141 9.94 7.78 -14.35
C GLY A 141 8.66 8.43 -14.91
N ARG A 142 8.02 7.80 -15.90
CA ARG A 142 6.73 8.26 -16.44
C ARG A 142 5.58 8.11 -15.43
N ARG A 143 5.53 6.99 -14.72
CA ARG A 143 4.49 6.72 -13.70
C ARG A 143 4.61 7.63 -12.47
N MET A 144 5.82 8.00 -12.06
CA MET A 144 6.04 8.99 -11.00
C MET A 144 5.42 10.34 -11.36
N THR A 145 5.55 10.76 -12.62
CA THR A 145 4.90 11.97 -13.14
C THR A 145 3.37 11.85 -13.06
N GLU A 146 2.79 10.74 -13.50
CA GLU A 146 1.34 10.51 -13.43
C GLU A 146 0.81 10.52 -11.97
N VAL A 147 1.54 9.92 -11.03
CA VAL A 147 1.19 9.94 -9.61
C VAL A 147 1.27 11.36 -9.04
N HIS A 148 2.31 12.12 -9.38
CA HIS A 148 2.43 13.54 -8.99
C HIS A 148 1.29 14.38 -9.57
N GLU A 149 0.92 14.16 -10.82
CA GLU A 149 -0.19 14.85 -11.47
C GLU A 149 -1.53 14.53 -10.80
N ARG A 150 -1.78 13.26 -10.47
CA ARG A 150 -2.97 12.84 -9.71
C ARG A 150 -3.01 13.43 -8.31
N ALA A 151 -1.89 13.42 -7.59
CA ALA A 151 -1.78 14.02 -6.26
C ALA A 151 -2.02 15.54 -6.30
N ALA A 152 -1.44 16.22 -7.29
CA ALA A 152 -1.68 17.64 -7.53
C ALA A 152 -3.16 17.92 -7.88
N ALA A 153 -3.79 17.08 -8.70
CA ALA A 153 -5.21 17.18 -9.03
C ALA A 153 -6.10 16.99 -7.78
N ALA A 154 -5.80 15.99 -6.94
CA ALA A 154 -6.51 15.75 -5.68
C ALA A 154 -6.35 16.92 -4.70
N ALA A 155 -5.15 17.50 -4.59
CA ALA A 155 -4.91 18.69 -3.77
C ALA A 155 -5.71 19.91 -4.27
N ARG A 156 -5.77 20.14 -5.59
CA ARG A 156 -6.61 21.18 -6.20
C ARG A 156 -8.10 20.96 -5.90
N ALA A 157 -8.58 19.72 -6.00
CA ALA A 157 -9.97 19.38 -5.69
C ALA A 157 -10.32 19.64 -4.21
N ARG A 158 -9.42 19.28 -3.27
CA ARG A 158 -9.58 19.59 -1.84
C ARG A 158 -9.64 21.09 -1.57
N LYS A 159 -8.76 21.87 -2.22
CA LYS A 159 -8.75 23.34 -2.12
C LYS A 159 -10.05 23.95 -2.65
N ALA A 160 -10.51 23.51 -3.84
CA ALA A 160 -11.77 23.98 -4.42
C ALA A 160 -12.97 23.65 -3.53
N HIS A 161 -13.00 22.46 -2.93
CA HIS A 161 -14.03 22.09 -1.96
C HIS A 161 -13.99 22.98 -0.70
N ALA A 162 -12.80 23.24 -0.15
CA ALA A 162 -12.62 24.12 1.01
C ALA A 162 -13.05 25.57 0.71
N GLU A 163 -12.72 26.10 -0.48
CA GLU A 163 -13.16 27.43 -0.93
C GLU A 163 -14.68 27.50 -1.13
N THR A 164 -15.28 26.42 -1.64
CA THR A 164 -16.74 26.31 -1.79
C THR A 164 -17.45 26.37 -0.43
N LEU A 165 -16.92 25.67 0.58
CA LEU A 165 -17.41 25.73 1.96
C LEU A 165 -17.20 27.10 2.63
N ALA A 166 -16.19 27.86 2.20
CA ALA A 166 -15.87 29.19 2.73
C ALA A 166 -16.75 30.32 2.13
N ARG A 167 -17.48 30.06 1.04
CA ARG A 167 -18.37 31.06 0.42
C ARG A 167 -19.53 31.45 1.35
N PRO A 168 -19.83 32.76 1.50
CA PRO A 168 -21.01 33.20 2.24
C PRO A 168 -22.28 32.68 1.56
N GLY A 169 -23.12 31.93 2.29
CA GLY A 169 -24.39 31.39 1.78
C GLY A 169 -24.41 29.87 1.53
N TYR A 170 -23.33 29.13 1.83
CA TYR A 170 -23.35 27.67 1.72
C TYR A 170 -24.31 27.04 2.78
N PRO A 171 -25.22 26.13 2.39
CA PRO A 171 -26.34 25.68 3.24
C PRO A 171 -25.94 24.81 4.45
N GLY A 172 -24.64 24.63 4.73
CA GLY A 172 -24.14 23.94 5.93
C GLY A 172 -23.77 24.85 7.10
N ARG A 173 -23.80 26.18 6.94
CA ARG A 173 -23.40 27.12 8.01
C ARG A 173 -24.63 27.49 8.85
N ASN A 174 -25.08 26.59 9.71
CA ASN A 174 -26.11 26.87 10.72
C ASN A 174 -25.58 27.97 11.67
N ARG A 175 -25.94 29.23 11.40
CA ARG A 175 -25.79 30.34 12.34
C ARG A 175 -26.86 30.19 13.42
N GLY A 176 -26.56 29.41 14.44
CA GLY A 176 -27.28 29.43 15.72
C GLY A 176 -27.00 30.73 16.47
N THR A 177 -27.54 31.85 15.99
CA THR A 177 -27.67 33.08 16.75
C THR A 177 -29.14 33.45 16.77
N ASN A 178 -29.84 33.16 17.86
CA ASN A 178 -31.02 33.95 18.20
C ASN A 178 -31.04 34.26 19.69
N ARG A 179 -30.87 35.55 19.97
CA ARG A 179 -31.05 36.19 21.27
C ARG A 179 -32.54 36.16 21.64
N GLY A 180 -32.80 35.88 22.92
CA GLY A 180 -33.81 36.56 23.74
C GLY A 180 -35.26 36.60 23.23
N THR A 181 -36.07 35.67 23.74
CA THR A 181 -37.49 35.95 24.01
C THR A 181 -37.78 35.71 25.48
N LYS A 182 -38.06 36.81 26.20
CA LYS A 182 -38.72 36.83 27.50
C LYS A 182 -39.91 35.86 27.49
N ARG A 183 -39.92 34.87 28.39
CA ARG A 183 -41.17 34.31 28.93
C ARG A 183 -40.97 34.01 30.41
N ARG A 184 -41.75 34.72 31.22
CA ARG A 184 -42.05 34.43 32.62
C ARG A 184 -42.32 32.93 32.77
N LEU A 185 -41.61 32.26 33.66
CA LEU A 185 -42.11 31.03 34.27
C LEU A 185 -42.63 31.40 35.65
N HIS A 186 -43.95 31.48 35.72
CA HIS A 186 -44.69 31.39 36.97
C HIS A 186 -44.36 30.06 37.64
N ALA A 187 -44.23 30.13 38.96
CA ALA A 187 -44.26 28.98 39.85
C ALA A 187 -45.49 28.11 39.58
N SER A 188 -45.28 26.80 39.43
CA SER A 188 -46.31 25.81 39.70
C SER A 188 -45.67 24.48 40.10
N SER A 189 -45.74 24.22 41.41
CA SER A 189 -46.00 22.93 42.04
C SER A 189 -45.35 21.67 41.43
N CYS A 190 -44.23 21.25 42.01
CA CYS A 190 -43.86 19.84 42.11
C CYS A 190 -43.91 19.43 43.58
N ALA A 191 -45.12 19.21 44.08
CA ALA A 191 -45.33 18.36 45.26
C ALA A 191 -45.24 16.89 44.84
N ASN A 192 -44.77 16.05 45.78
CA ASN A 192 -44.72 14.58 45.76
C ASN A 192 -43.51 13.90 45.10
N ARG A 193 -42.44 13.76 45.89
CA ARG A 193 -41.65 12.51 45.92
C ARG A 193 -41.56 12.01 47.37
N PRO A 194 -41.98 10.77 47.68
CA PRO A 194 -41.76 10.18 48.99
C PRO A 194 -40.29 9.72 49.15
N PRO A 195 -39.73 9.76 50.36
CA PRO A 195 -38.37 9.30 50.64
C PRO A 195 -38.27 7.76 50.66
N PRO A 196 -37.08 7.19 50.40
CA PRO A 196 -36.88 5.75 50.33
C PRO A 196 -36.91 5.09 51.73
N PRO A 197 -37.37 3.83 51.83
CA PRO A 197 -37.47 3.07 53.08
C PRO A 197 -36.10 2.62 53.63
N PRO A 198 -36.02 2.24 54.93
CA PRO A 198 -34.80 2.21 55.74
C PRO A 198 -33.77 1.15 55.33
#